data_AF-A0A6P9EC93-F1
#
_entry.id   AF-A0A6P9EC93-F1
#
_cell.length_a   1.000
_cell.length_b   1.000
_cell.length_c   1.000
_cell.angle_alpha   90.00
_cell.angle_beta   90.00
_cell.angle_gamma   90.00
#
_symmetry.space_group_name_H-M   'P 1'
#
loop_
_entity.id
_entity.type
_entity.pdbx_description
1 polymer ?
#
loop_
_entity_poly.entity_id
_entity_poly.type
_entity_poly.pdbx_seq_one_letter_code
_entity_poly.pdbx_strand_id
1 'polypeptide(L)'
;MGLKFEIVKILLYSEMEKGNGEVSITFAIVSLTLMLFRVLYVIYWSGKPLRTEAPGALSTLIILGSGGHTAEMINLLLVLQKERFSPRFYIAAATDNMSLQKARTLENNLVDENGVKEVQTARFMQIYRSREVGQSYFTSVWTTLVAMAHALWLMTKIRPQVILCNGPGTCVPLCAIAFFFKVVGVRWSSVFYVESIARVRRLSLSGLLLYKLRIADQFFVQWPQLQRQYPRAHYVGCLM
;
A
#
# COMPACT_ATOMS: atom_id res chain seq x y z
N MET A 1 49.31 -21.15 -43.14
CA MET A 1 49.05 -19.77 -42.70
C MET A 1 47.67 -19.59 -42.07
N GLY A 2 46.62 -20.32 -42.52
CA GLY A 2 45.25 -20.19 -41.99
C GLY A 2 45.03 -20.57 -40.51
N LEU A 3 45.70 -21.61 -40.00
CA LEU A 3 45.48 -22.10 -38.62
C LEU A 3 45.86 -21.07 -37.53
N LYS A 4 46.91 -20.28 -37.77
CA LYS A 4 47.32 -19.19 -36.85
C LYS A 4 46.30 -18.04 -36.83
N PHE A 5 45.63 -17.79 -37.95
CA PHE A 5 44.63 -16.72 -38.07
C PHE A 5 43.35 -17.07 -37.31
N GLU A 6 42.93 -18.33 -37.38
CA GLU A 6 41.73 -18.83 -36.69
C GLU A 6 41.89 -18.80 -35.15
N ILE A 7 43.08 -19.16 -34.64
CA ILE A 7 43.37 -19.12 -33.20
C ILE A 7 43.37 -17.70 -32.66
N VAL A 8 43.94 -16.73 -33.40
CA VAL A 8 43.92 -15.31 -33.01
C VAL A 8 42.49 -14.77 -32.98
N LYS A 9 41.64 -15.18 -33.93
CA LYS A 9 40.23 -14.77 -33.98
C LYS A 9 39.43 -15.32 -32.79
N ILE A 10 39.69 -16.57 -32.38
CA ILE A 10 39.05 -17.19 -31.20
C ILE A 10 39.52 -16.51 -29.90
N LEU A 11 40.81 -16.20 -29.77
CA LEU A 11 41.36 -15.48 -28.60
C LEU A 11 40.77 -14.07 -28.48
N LEU A 12 40.71 -13.32 -29.59
CA LEU A 12 40.09 -11.99 -29.61
C LEU A 12 38.59 -12.04 -29.29
N TYR A 13 37.87 -13.04 -29.81
CA TYR A 13 36.45 -13.22 -29.49
C TYR A 13 36.24 -13.56 -28.01
N SER A 14 37.10 -14.41 -27.43
CA SER A 14 37.06 -14.75 -26.00
C SER A 14 37.42 -13.56 -25.10
N GLU A 15 38.38 -12.72 -25.47
CA GLU A 15 38.66 -11.48 -24.73
C GLU A 15 37.52 -10.47 -24.83
N MET A 16 36.89 -10.32 -26.02
CA MET A 16 35.73 -9.45 -26.18
C MET A 16 34.51 -9.94 -25.38
N GLU A 17 34.25 -11.24 -25.32
CA GLU A 17 33.19 -11.81 -24.47
C GLU A 17 33.47 -11.60 -22.97
N LYS A 18 34.72 -11.78 -22.54
CA LYS A 18 35.12 -11.50 -21.15
C LYS A 18 34.93 -10.03 -20.78
N GLY A 19 35.38 -9.11 -21.65
CA GLY A 19 35.21 -7.67 -21.44
C GLY A 19 33.74 -7.25 -21.40
N ASN A 20 32.89 -7.77 -22.29
CA ASN A 20 31.44 -7.52 -22.25
C ASN A 20 30.78 -8.08 -20.98
N GLY A 21 31.22 -9.26 -20.52
CA GLY A 21 30.75 -9.87 -19.28
C GLY A 21 31.08 -9.01 -18.06
N GLU A 22 32.32 -8.55 -17.93
CA GLU A 22 32.76 -7.69 -16.81
C GLU A 22 32.03 -6.35 -16.80
N VAL A 23 31.83 -5.74 -17.97
CA VAL A 23 31.04 -4.51 -18.11
C VAL A 23 29.59 -4.73 -17.70
N SER A 24 28.95 -5.82 -18.16
CA SER A 24 27.57 -6.17 -17.80
C SER A 24 27.40 -6.41 -16.29
N ILE A 25 28.34 -7.13 -15.66
CA ILE A 25 28.35 -7.37 -14.21
C ILE A 25 28.50 -6.04 -13.45
N THR A 26 29.41 -5.16 -13.90
CA THR A 26 29.61 -3.85 -13.29
C THR A 26 28.34 -3.00 -13.36
N PHE A 27 27.67 -2.95 -14.51
CA PHE A 27 26.38 -2.27 -14.66
C PHE A 27 25.30 -2.86 -13.75
N ALA A 28 25.23 -4.19 -13.61
CA ALA A 28 24.26 -4.84 -12.74
C ALA A 28 24.49 -4.48 -11.26
N ILE A 29 25.75 -4.47 -10.81
CA ILE A 29 26.13 -4.08 -9.44
C ILE A 29 25.78 -2.60 -9.18
N VAL A 30 26.15 -1.70 -10.09
CA VAL A 30 25.83 -0.27 -9.97
C VAL A 30 24.31 -0.06 -9.94
N SER A 31 23.55 -0.73 -10.80
CA SER A 31 22.09 -0.66 -10.81
C SER A 31 21.48 -1.16 -9.48
N LEU A 32 21.95 -2.30 -8.98
CA LEU A 32 21.47 -2.87 -7.72
C LEU A 32 21.79 -1.96 -6.52
N THR A 33 22.99 -1.37 -6.48
CA THR A 33 23.38 -0.44 -5.41
C THR A 33 22.57 0.85 -5.44
N LEU A 34 22.32 1.42 -6.63
CA LEU A 34 21.42 2.56 -6.79
C LEU A 34 19.99 2.22 -6.36
N MET A 35 19.49 1.02 -6.70
CA MET A 35 18.17 0.56 -6.29
C MET A 35 18.08 0.39 -4.76
N LEU A 36 19.11 -0.17 -4.13
CA LEU A 36 19.17 -0.30 -2.67
C LEU A 36 19.19 1.07 -2.00
N PHE A 37 20.02 2.00 -2.49
CA PHE A 37 20.06 3.37 -1.98
C PHE A 37 18.69 4.05 -2.13
N ARG A 38 18.02 3.86 -3.26
CA ARG A 38 16.67 4.37 -3.49
C ARG A 38 15.65 3.79 -2.51
N VAL A 39 15.68 2.49 -2.25
CA VAL A 39 14.80 1.83 -1.27
C VAL A 39 15.05 2.37 0.13
N LEU A 40 16.32 2.47 0.55
CA LEU A 40 16.68 3.02 1.86
C LEU A 40 16.29 4.49 2.00
N TYR A 41 16.47 5.30 0.95
CA TYR A 41 16.00 6.68 0.88
C TYR A 41 14.49 6.74 1.07
N VAL A 42 13.72 5.93 0.35
CA VAL A 42 12.27 5.87 0.49
C VAL A 42 11.87 5.46 1.90
N ILE A 43 12.49 4.44 2.49
CA ILE A 43 12.20 4.01 3.87
C ILE A 43 12.54 5.12 4.87
N TYR A 44 13.64 5.84 4.69
CA TYR A 44 14.08 6.91 5.57
C TYR A 44 13.15 8.13 5.52
N TRP A 45 12.64 8.46 4.33
CA TRP A 45 11.69 9.54 4.12
C TRP A 45 10.24 9.14 4.38
N SER A 46 9.92 7.84 4.34
CA SER A 46 8.61 7.31 4.70
C SER A 46 8.34 7.52 6.19
N GLY A 47 7.20 8.12 6.51
CA GLY A 47 6.84 8.50 7.87
C GLY A 47 7.28 9.90 8.31
N LYS A 48 8.12 10.60 7.54
CA LYS A 48 8.28 12.05 7.72
C LYS A 48 7.04 12.76 7.17
N PRO A 49 6.51 13.79 7.83
CA PRO A 49 5.43 14.57 7.26
C PRO A 49 5.94 15.14 5.93
N LEU A 50 5.31 14.71 4.83
CA LEU A 50 5.50 15.37 3.55
C LEU A 50 5.11 16.82 3.79
N ARG A 51 6.07 17.73 3.62
CA ARG A 51 5.82 19.18 3.57
C ARG A 51 4.96 19.44 2.35
N THR A 52 3.67 19.20 2.49
CA THR A 52 2.68 19.63 1.51
C THR A 52 1.93 20.75 2.19
N GLU A 53 2.41 21.98 1.97
CA GLU A 53 1.70 23.22 2.28
C GLU A 53 0.49 23.43 1.37
N ALA A 54 -0.12 22.36 0.84
CA ALA A 54 -1.24 22.53 -0.08
C ALA A 54 -2.52 22.80 0.73
N PRO A 55 -3.23 23.90 0.45
CA PRO A 55 -4.60 24.13 0.91
C PRO A 55 -5.63 23.24 0.17
N GLY A 56 -5.17 22.31 -0.68
CA GLY A 56 -6.01 21.52 -1.59
C GLY A 56 -6.45 20.17 -1.02
N ALA A 57 -7.57 19.68 -1.52
CA ALA A 57 -8.14 18.39 -1.13
C ALA A 57 -7.25 17.21 -1.61
N LEU A 58 -7.01 16.25 -0.71
CA LEU A 58 -6.15 15.08 -0.92
C LEU A 58 -6.97 13.88 -1.37
N SER A 59 -6.61 13.31 -2.53
CA SER A 59 -7.24 12.08 -2.99
C SER A 59 -6.92 10.92 -2.04
N THR A 60 -7.97 10.33 -1.46
CA THR A 60 -7.85 9.38 -0.36
C THR A 60 -8.48 8.03 -0.71
N LEU A 61 -7.71 6.98 -0.58
CA LEU A 61 -8.14 5.59 -0.72
C LEU A 61 -8.46 5.01 0.66
N ILE A 62 -9.68 4.53 0.85
CA ILE A 62 -10.18 3.96 2.09
C ILE A 62 -10.46 2.49 1.85
N ILE A 63 -9.77 1.62 2.59
CA ILE A 63 -9.94 0.18 2.48
C ILE A 63 -10.84 -0.31 3.62
N LEU A 64 -11.99 -0.85 3.26
CA LEU A 64 -12.99 -1.40 4.18
C LEU A 64 -12.78 -2.90 4.36
N GLY A 65 -12.73 -3.34 5.62
CA GLY A 65 -12.75 -4.76 6.00
C GLY A 65 -14.14 -5.23 6.41
N SER A 66 -14.46 -6.50 6.28
CA SER A 66 -15.81 -6.98 6.62
C SER A 66 -16.15 -6.90 8.10
N GLY A 67 -17.43 -6.61 8.40
CA GLY A 67 -17.97 -6.63 9.75
C GLY A 67 -17.43 -5.52 10.64
N GLY A 68 -16.82 -5.88 11.78
CA GLY A 68 -16.31 -4.92 12.77
C GLY A 68 -15.25 -3.96 12.23
N HIS A 69 -14.41 -4.41 11.27
CA HIS A 69 -13.44 -3.53 10.62
C HIS A 69 -14.09 -2.40 9.81
N THR A 70 -15.25 -2.63 9.19
CA THR A 70 -15.97 -1.55 8.50
C THR A 70 -16.54 -0.56 9.50
N ALA A 71 -17.07 -1.03 10.64
CA ALA A 71 -17.55 -0.13 11.69
C ALA A 71 -16.42 0.76 12.25
N GLU A 72 -15.24 0.18 12.52
CA GLU A 72 -14.06 0.94 12.94
C GLU A 72 -13.68 2.02 11.91
N MET A 73 -13.65 1.65 10.62
CA MET A 73 -13.27 2.59 9.57
C MET A 73 -14.31 3.71 9.40
N ILE A 74 -15.60 3.40 9.49
CA ILE A 74 -16.67 4.40 9.42
C ILE A 74 -16.57 5.39 10.59
N ASN A 75 -16.37 4.91 11.81
CA ASN A 75 -16.22 5.78 12.99
C ASN A 75 -15.00 6.70 12.85
N LEU A 76 -13.89 6.17 12.33
CA LEU A 76 -12.69 6.97 12.05
C LEU A 76 -12.97 8.08 11.02
N LEU A 77 -13.73 7.78 9.97
CA LEU A 77 -14.09 8.76 8.94
C LEU A 77 -15.07 9.84 9.41
N LEU A 78 -15.86 9.57 10.45
CA LEU A 78 -16.73 10.56 11.06
C LEU A 78 -15.93 11.66 11.77
N VAL A 79 -14.79 11.30 12.38
CA VAL A 79 -13.91 12.21 13.12
C VAL A 79 -12.87 12.90 12.22
N LEU A 80 -12.50 12.27 11.10
CA LEU A 80 -11.56 12.86 10.14
C LEU A 80 -12.15 14.10 9.45
N GLN A 81 -11.32 15.13 9.22
CA GLN A 81 -11.71 16.35 8.50
C GLN A 81 -12.01 16.06 7.03
N LYS A 82 -13.28 15.83 6.72
CA LYS A 82 -13.79 15.32 5.43
C LYS A 82 -13.40 16.17 4.22
N GLU A 83 -13.34 17.50 4.39
CA GLU A 83 -13.02 18.45 3.32
C GLU A 83 -11.58 18.31 2.80
N ARG A 84 -10.64 17.92 3.66
CA ARG A 84 -9.22 17.79 3.30
C ARG A 84 -8.91 16.49 2.56
N PHE A 85 -9.80 15.50 2.60
CA PHE A 85 -9.55 14.15 2.08
C PHE A 85 -10.44 13.80 0.87
N SER A 86 -10.80 14.81 0.07
CA SER A 86 -11.60 14.65 -1.13
C SER A 86 -10.72 14.67 -2.40
N PRO A 87 -10.98 13.85 -3.43
CA PRO A 87 -12.01 12.80 -3.54
C PRO A 87 -11.65 11.51 -2.79
N ARG A 88 -12.67 10.83 -2.27
CA ARG A 88 -12.62 9.58 -1.49
C ARG A 88 -12.94 8.37 -2.36
N PHE A 89 -12.12 7.34 -2.24
CA PHE A 89 -12.29 6.08 -2.95
C PHE A 89 -12.44 4.96 -1.94
N TYR A 90 -13.62 4.38 -1.85
CA TYR A 90 -13.92 3.27 -0.96
C TYR A 90 -13.69 1.94 -1.69
N ILE A 91 -12.83 1.10 -1.13
CA ILE A 91 -12.58 -0.26 -1.61
C ILE A 91 -13.06 -1.24 -0.56
N ALA A 92 -13.89 -2.20 -0.95
CA ALA A 92 -14.19 -3.37 -0.13
C ALA A 92 -13.90 -4.66 -0.90
N ALA A 93 -13.82 -5.77 -0.17
CA ALA A 93 -13.74 -7.08 -0.76
C ALA A 93 -14.97 -7.37 -1.65
N ALA A 94 -14.77 -8.03 -2.79
CA ALA A 94 -15.86 -8.43 -3.69
C ALA A 94 -16.93 -9.31 -3.00
N THR A 95 -16.53 -10.08 -1.98
CA THR A 95 -17.42 -10.91 -1.16
C THR A 95 -18.19 -10.13 -0.10
N ASP A 96 -18.01 -8.81 0.01
CA ASP A 96 -18.56 -7.99 1.08
C ASP A 96 -19.28 -6.74 0.55
N ASN A 97 -20.52 -6.97 0.08
CA ASN A 97 -21.39 -5.90 -0.42
C ASN A 97 -21.95 -5.00 0.70
N MET A 98 -22.14 -5.54 1.91
CA MET A 98 -22.71 -4.78 3.03
C MET A 98 -21.80 -3.62 3.44
N SER A 99 -20.48 -3.82 3.39
CA SER A 99 -19.53 -2.77 3.77
C SER A 99 -19.56 -1.58 2.82
N LEU A 100 -19.70 -1.81 1.50
CA LEU A 100 -19.88 -0.73 0.54
C LEU A 100 -21.22 -0.02 0.71
N GLN A 101 -22.29 -0.75 1.04
CA GLN A 101 -23.59 -0.14 1.33
C GLN A 101 -23.50 0.79 2.55
N LYS A 102 -22.86 0.36 3.64
CA LYS A 102 -22.65 1.22 4.82
C LYS A 102 -21.86 2.49 4.49
N ALA A 103 -20.83 2.39 3.66
CA ALA A 103 -20.07 3.56 3.23
C ALA A 103 -20.88 4.51 2.32
N ARG A 104 -21.78 3.97 1.48
CA ARG A 104 -22.73 4.79 0.71
C ARG A 104 -23.71 5.52 1.62
N THR A 105 -24.28 4.84 2.60
CA THR A 105 -25.20 5.46 3.57
C THR A 105 -24.49 6.58 4.34
N LEU A 106 -23.23 6.36 4.75
CA LEU A 106 -22.41 7.40 5.38
C LEU A 106 -22.28 8.63 4.47
N GLU A 107 -21.88 8.45 3.21
CA GLU A 107 -21.71 9.57 2.27
C GLU A 107 -23.04 10.28 1.97
N ASN A 108 -24.15 9.55 1.84
CA ASN A 108 -25.47 10.14 1.61
C ASN A 108 -25.92 11.00 2.79
N ASN A 109 -25.78 10.52 4.03
CA ASN A 109 -26.12 11.29 5.23
C ASN A 109 -25.31 12.59 5.31
N LEU A 110 -24.05 12.57 4.86
CA LEU A 110 -23.17 13.75 4.86
C LEU A 110 -23.52 14.78 3.78
N VAL A 111 -24.15 14.35 2.69
CA VAL A 111 -24.67 15.23 1.64
C VAL A 111 -25.95 15.92 2.13
N ASP A 112 -26.82 15.19 2.84
CA ASP A 112 -28.07 15.73 3.40
C ASP A 112 -27.80 16.82 4.46
N GLU A 113 -26.76 16.66 5.29
CA GLU A 113 -26.38 17.66 6.32
C GLU A 113 -25.79 18.96 5.73
N ASN A 114 -25.11 18.89 4.57
CA ASN A 114 -24.37 20.02 4.02
C ASN A 114 -25.08 20.72 2.84
N GLY A 115 -26.22 20.21 2.37
CA GLY A 115 -27.04 20.85 1.33
C GLY A 115 -26.38 21.02 -0.05
N VAL A 116 -25.14 20.52 -0.24
CA VAL A 116 -24.41 20.59 -1.50
C VAL A 116 -24.79 19.39 -2.36
N LYS A 117 -25.65 19.64 -3.36
CA LYS A 117 -26.03 18.70 -4.42
C LYS A 117 -24.80 18.03 -5.04
N GLU A 118 -24.84 16.69 -5.11
CA GLU A 118 -24.02 15.78 -5.93
C GLU A 118 -22.75 16.38 -6.53
N VAL A 119 -21.68 16.49 -5.74
CA VAL A 119 -20.35 16.44 -6.34
C VAL A 119 -19.85 15.02 -6.15
N GLN A 120 -19.35 14.41 -7.23
CA GLN A 120 -18.90 13.02 -7.36
C GLN A 120 -17.64 12.70 -6.50
N THR A 121 -17.61 13.12 -5.24
CA THR A 121 -16.46 13.06 -4.35
C THR A 121 -16.24 11.69 -3.76
N ALA A 122 -17.23 10.80 -3.78
CA ALA A 122 -17.08 9.41 -3.31
C ALA A 122 -17.24 8.42 -4.47
N ARG A 123 -16.23 7.58 -4.68
CA ARG A 123 -16.29 6.44 -5.62
C ARG A 123 -16.18 5.14 -4.86
N PHE A 124 -16.99 4.16 -5.23
CA PHE A 124 -17.04 2.84 -4.59
C PHE A 124 -16.54 1.78 -5.56
N MET A 125 -15.58 0.99 -5.13
CA MET A 125 -14.92 -0.03 -5.94
C MET A 125 -14.77 -1.31 -5.14
N GLN A 126 -14.66 -2.43 -5.86
CA GLN A 126 -14.45 -3.75 -5.26
C GLN A 126 -13.05 -4.26 -5.59
N ILE A 127 -12.51 -5.09 -4.72
CA ILE A 127 -11.24 -5.79 -4.94
C ILE A 127 -11.38 -7.26 -4.55
N TYR A 128 -10.70 -8.13 -5.28
CA TYR A 128 -10.59 -9.54 -4.90
C TYR A 128 -9.82 -9.70 -3.58
N ARG A 129 -10.27 -10.61 -2.73
CA ARG A 129 -9.51 -10.97 -1.52
C ARG A 129 -8.30 -11.82 -1.90
N SER A 130 -7.16 -11.53 -1.27
CA SER A 130 -5.94 -12.34 -1.42
C SER A 130 -6.09 -13.76 -0.87
N ARG A 131 -7.02 -13.97 0.09
CA ARG A 131 -7.34 -15.29 0.64
C ARG A 131 -8.76 -15.27 1.18
N GLU A 132 -9.58 -16.25 0.79
CA GLU A 132 -10.87 -16.50 1.45
C GLU A 132 -10.70 -17.40 2.69
N VAL A 133 -11.59 -17.24 3.65
CA VAL A 133 -11.56 -17.99 4.91
C VAL A 133 -11.70 -19.49 4.61
N GLY A 134 -10.69 -20.28 4.97
CA GLY A 134 -10.67 -21.74 4.75
C GLY A 134 -9.90 -22.21 3.50
N GLN A 135 -9.32 -21.31 2.70
CA GLN A 135 -8.51 -21.72 1.53
C GLN A 135 -7.14 -22.29 1.91
N SER A 136 -6.67 -23.27 1.12
CA SER A 136 -5.35 -23.87 1.27
C SER A 136 -4.23 -22.87 0.91
N TYR A 137 -3.07 -22.99 1.56
CA TYR A 137 -1.94 -22.07 1.36
C TYR A 137 -1.45 -22.02 -0.10
N PHE A 138 -1.55 -23.13 -0.85
CA PHE A 138 -1.10 -23.19 -2.24
C PHE A 138 -2.04 -22.45 -3.20
N THR A 139 -3.36 -22.67 -3.08
CA THR A 139 -4.35 -21.94 -3.88
C THR A 139 -4.40 -20.45 -3.52
N SER A 140 -4.04 -20.11 -2.28
CA SER A 140 -3.91 -18.73 -1.79
C SER A 140 -2.84 -17.92 -2.53
N VAL A 141 -1.78 -18.56 -3.05
CA VAL A 141 -0.74 -17.85 -3.82
C VAL A 141 -1.34 -17.31 -5.12
N TRP A 142 -2.10 -18.16 -5.84
CA TRP A 142 -2.71 -17.77 -7.11
C TRP A 142 -3.74 -16.65 -6.92
N THR A 143 -4.63 -16.78 -5.93
CA THR A 143 -5.62 -15.74 -5.63
C THR A 143 -4.96 -14.45 -5.15
N THR A 144 -3.84 -14.53 -4.43
CA THR A 144 -3.03 -13.35 -4.07
C THR A 144 -2.44 -12.65 -5.30
N LEU A 145 -1.93 -13.39 -6.29
CA LEU A 145 -1.40 -12.80 -7.52
C LEU A 145 -2.50 -12.11 -8.34
N VAL A 146 -3.67 -12.73 -8.47
CA VAL A 146 -4.83 -12.11 -9.14
C VAL A 146 -5.27 -10.85 -8.41
N ALA A 147 -5.35 -10.91 -7.07
CA ALA A 147 -5.66 -9.75 -6.24
C ALA A 147 -4.60 -8.64 -6.40
N MET A 148 -3.32 -9.00 -6.52
CA MET A 148 -2.22 -8.06 -6.75
C MET A 148 -2.33 -7.38 -8.12
N ALA A 149 -2.61 -8.14 -9.19
CA ALA A 149 -2.79 -7.57 -10.53
C ALA A 149 -3.99 -6.61 -10.58
N HIS A 150 -5.11 -7.01 -9.95
CA HIS A 150 -6.28 -6.15 -9.85
C HIS A 150 -6.01 -4.90 -9.00
N ALA A 151 -5.32 -5.06 -7.86
CA ALA A 151 -4.87 -3.95 -7.02
C ALA A 151 -3.94 -3.00 -7.79
N LEU A 152 -3.06 -3.52 -8.64
CA LEU A 152 -2.13 -2.72 -9.44
C LEU A 152 -2.88 -1.85 -10.44
N TRP A 153 -3.82 -2.44 -11.17
CA TRP A 153 -4.70 -1.70 -12.09
C TRP A 153 -5.51 -0.61 -11.35
N LEU A 154 -6.00 -0.93 -10.16
CA LEU A 154 -6.77 0.01 -9.35
C LEU A 154 -5.91 1.18 -8.85
N MET A 155 -4.70 0.90 -8.38
CA MET A 155 -3.75 1.88 -7.90
C MET A 155 -3.23 2.80 -9.01
N THR A 156 -3.00 2.28 -10.23
CA THR A 156 -2.61 3.12 -11.38
C THR A 156 -3.76 4.00 -11.88
N LYS A 157 -5.01 3.53 -11.75
CA LYS A 157 -6.21 4.28 -12.15
C LYS A 157 -6.58 5.39 -11.16
N ILE A 158 -6.60 5.08 -9.85
CA ILE A 158 -7.01 6.02 -8.80
C ILE A 158 -5.89 7.02 -8.46
N ARG A 159 -4.63 6.56 -8.44
CA ARG A 159 -3.45 7.34 -8.00
C ARG A 159 -3.66 8.09 -6.67
N PRO A 160 -4.01 7.38 -5.58
CA PRO A 160 -4.30 8.03 -4.31
C PRO A 160 -3.06 8.70 -3.71
N GLN A 161 -3.27 9.80 -2.99
CA GLN A 161 -2.24 10.48 -2.20
C GLN A 161 -2.17 9.93 -0.78
N VAL A 162 -3.32 9.54 -0.25
CA VAL A 162 -3.47 9.00 1.10
C VAL A 162 -4.15 7.65 0.99
N ILE A 163 -3.65 6.66 1.73
CA ILE A 163 -4.25 5.33 1.84
C ILE A 163 -4.53 5.10 3.31
N LEU A 164 -5.81 4.93 3.64
CA LEU A 164 -6.28 4.61 4.97
C LEU A 164 -6.75 3.16 5.00
N CYS A 165 -6.19 2.37 5.89
CA CYS A 165 -6.54 0.97 6.02
C CYS A 165 -6.45 0.50 7.46
N ASN A 166 -7.29 -0.49 7.78
CA ASN A 166 -7.20 -1.22 9.04
C ASN A 166 -6.76 -2.67 8.79
N GLY A 167 -7.02 -3.56 9.76
CA GLY A 167 -6.56 -4.95 9.78
C GLY A 167 -6.86 -5.93 8.63
N PRO A 168 -7.79 -5.74 7.65
CA PRO A 168 -8.10 -6.84 6.72
C PRO A 168 -6.92 -7.22 5.82
N GLY A 169 -6.75 -8.52 5.56
CA GLY A 169 -5.71 -9.02 4.64
C GLY A 169 -5.76 -8.41 3.24
N THR A 170 -6.92 -7.91 2.82
CA THR A 170 -7.14 -7.19 1.55
C THR A 170 -6.32 -5.90 1.43
N CYS A 171 -5.90 -5.28 2.54
CA CYS A 171 -5.12 -4.04 2.49
C CYS A 171 -3.65 -4.26 2.12
N VAL A 172 -3.10 -5.45 2.38
CA VAL A 172 -1.70 -5.80 2.15
C VAL A 172 -1.25 -5.57 0.69
N PRO A 173 -1.92 -6.12 -0.35
CA PRO A 173 -1.50 -5.91 -1.73
C PRO A 173 -1.53 -4.43 -2.14
N LEU A 174 -2.57 -3.70 -1.76
CA LEU A 174 -2.71 -2.27 -2.07
C LEU A 174 -1.58 -1.43 -1.44
N CYS A 175 -1.25 -1.70 -0.17
CA CYS A 175 -0.17 -1.01 0.51
C CYS A 175 1.21 -1.39 -0.06
N ALA A 176 1.41 -2.66 -0.43
CA ALA A 176 2.65 -3.12 -1.06
C ALA A 176 2.89 -2.43 -2.41
N ILE A 177 1.85 -2.31 -3.24
CA ILE A 177 1.92 -1.57 -4.51
C ILE A 177 2.19 -0.09 -4.29
N ALA A 178 1.56 0.52 -3.27
CA ALA A 178 1.83 1.91 -2.92
C ALA A 178 3.31 2.14 -2.57
N PHE A 179 3.90 1.24 -1.79
CA PHE A 179 5.33 1.28 -1.48
C PHE A 179 6.19 1.07 -2.73
N PHE A 180 5.84 0.10 -3.57
CA PHE A 180 6.53 -0.12 -4.85
C PHE A 180 6.52 1.14 -5.73
N PHE A 181 5.39 1.85 -5.82
CA PHE A 181 5.30 3.11 -6.56
C PHE A 181 6.18 4.22 -6.00
N LYS A 182 6.40 4.27 -4.68
CA LYS A 182 7.38 5.19 -4.08
C LYS A 182 8.80 4.85 -4.53
N VAL A 183 9.16 3.57 -4.47
CA VAL A 183 10.50 3.07 -4.83
C VAL A 183 10.81 3.41 -6.29
N VAL A 184 9.91 3.05 -7.21
CA VAL A 184 10.05 3.31 -8.65
C VAL A 184 9.92 4.80 -8.99
N GLY A 185 9.38 5.63 -8.09
CA GLY A 185 9.23 7.07 -8.30
C GLY A 185 8.00 7.44 -9.12
N VAL A 186 7.03 6.54 -9.27
CA VAL A 186 5.75 6.80 -9.96
C VAL A 186 4.90 7.78 -9.14
N ARG A 187 4.75 7.51 -7.84
CA ARG A 187 3.94 8.35 -6.95
C ARG A 187 4.29 8.13 -5.49
N TRP A 188 4.25 9.22 -4.73
CA TRP A 188 4.35 9.17 -3.28
C TRP A 188 2.97 9.13 -2.61
N SER A 189 2.53 7.94 -2.20
CA SER A 189 1.26 7.75 -1.48
C SER A 189 1.53 7.53 0.00
N SER A 190 0.94 8.33 0.88
CA SER A 190 1.08 8.19 2.33
C SER A 190 0.14 7.11 2.85
N VAL A 191 0.68 6.09 3.51
CA VAL A 191 -0.05 4.93 4.04
C VAL A 191 -0.26 5.10 5.55
N PHE A 192 -1.51 5.28 5.94
CA PHE A 192 -1.99 5.36 7.31
C PHE A 192 -2.64 4.04 7.67
N TYR A 193 -2.00 3.31 8.57
CA TYR A 193 -2.50 2.03 9.06
C TYR A 193 -3.02 2.19 10.48
N VAL A 194 -4.27 1.82 10.72
CA VAL A 194 -4.90 1.82 12.05
C VAL A 194 -5.16 0.38 12.47
N GLU A 195 -4.48 -0.09 13.51
CA GLU A 195 -4.71 -1.42 14.04
C GLU A 195 -6.08 -1.52 14.70
N SER A 196 -6.72 -2.68 14.54
CA SER A 196 -8.08 -2.92 15.04
C SER A 196 -8.11 -2.94 16.57
N ILE A 197 -9.24 -2.50 17.14
CA ILE A 197 -9.44 -2.45 18.59
C ILE A 197 -9.41 -3.85 19.22
N ALA A 198 -9.81 -4.88 18.46
CA ALA A 198 -9.78 -6.26 18.91
C ALA A 198 -8.35 -6.78 19.19
N ARG A 199 -7.31 -6.08 18.72
CA ARG A 199 -5.91 -6.47 18.90
C ARG A 199 -5.31 -5.78 20.12
N VAL A 200 -5.50 -6.40 21.29
CA VAL A 200 -4.99 -5.86 22.57
C VAL A 200 -3.53 -6.21 22.82
N ARG A 201 -3.16 -7.50 22.60
CA ARG A 201 -1.85 -8.04 23.02
C ARG A 201 -0.80 -8.09 21.92
N ARG A 202 -1.23 -8.34 20.67
CA ARG A 202 -0.36 -8.55 19.50
C ARG A 202 -0.98 -7.93 18.26
N LEU A 203 -0.15 -7.36 17.38
CA LEU A 203 -0.57 -6.85 16.07
C LEU A 203 -1.25 -7.95 15.24
N SER A 204 -2.13 -7.56 14.32
CA SER A 204 -2.64 -8.45 13.30
C SER A 204 -1.52 -8.91 12.37
N LEU A 205 -1.71 -9.98 11.58
CA LEU A 205 -0.68 -10.43 10.64
C LEU A 205 -0.39 -9.34 9.60
N SER A 206 -1.44 -8.69 9.07
CA SER A 206 -1.35 -7.55 8.17
C SER A 206 -0.59 -6.38 8.81
N GLY A 207 -0.96 -6.02 10.04
CA GLY A 207 -0.30 -4.94 10.78
C GLY A 207 1.16 -5.23 11.09
N LEU A 208 1.47 -6.46 11.50
CA LEU A 208 2.85 -6.91 11.73
C LEU A 208 3.69 -6.84 10.46
N LEU A 209 3.13 -7.26 9.31
CA LEU A 209 3.80 -7.21 8.02
C LEU A 209 4.08 -5.76 7.59
N LEU A 210 3.06 -4.90 7.60
CA LEU A 210 3.19 -3.49 7.23
C LEU A 210 4.13 -2.74 8.16
N TYR A 211 4.11 -3.06 9.46
CA TYR A 211 5.03 -2.50 10.44
C TYR A 211 6.47 -2.94 10.15
N LYS A 212 6.74 -4.25 10.07
CA LYS A 212 8.11 -4.78 9.89
C LYS A 212 8.73 -4.37 8.56
N LEU A 213 7.95 -4.41 7.48
CA LEU A 213 8.41 -4.04 6.13
C LEU A 213 8.49 -2.53 5.90
N ARG A 214 8.18 -1.68 6.90
CA ARG A 214 8.22 -0.22 6.77
C ARG A 214 7.33 0.32 5.63
N ILE A 215 6.23 -0.38 5.35
CA ILE A 215 5.29 0.00 4.28
C ILE A 215 4.34 1.11 4.77
N ALA A 216 3.89 1.02 6.02
CA ALA A 216 3.07 2.05 6.64
C ALA A 216 3.95 3.25 7.04
N ASP A 217 3.61 4.44 6.53
CA ASP A 217 4.26 5.69 6.93
C ASP A 217 3.85 6.07 8.35
N GLN A 218 2.55 5.95 8.64
CA GLN A 218 1.96 6.24 9.94
C GLN A 218 1.24 4.99 10.42
N PHE A 219 1.59 4.52 11.61
CA PHE A 219 1.05 3.31 12.20
C PHE A 219 0.40 3.65 13.53
N PHE A 220 -0.92 3.45 13.65
CA PHE A 220 -1.68 3.78 14.84
C PHE A 220 -2.13 2.53 15.58
N VAL A 221 -2.07 2.60 16.91
CA VAL A 221 -2.53 1.54 17.82
C VAL A 221 -3.49 2.11 18.85
N GLN A 222 -4.48 1.33 19.23
CA GLN A 222 -5.50 1.73 20.20
C GLN A 222 -5.20 1.29 21.64
N TRP A 223 -4.10 0.54 21.85
CA TRP A 223 -3.70 0.01 23.15
C TRP A 223 -2.29 0.45 23.52
N PRO A 224 -2.06 0.98 24.74
CA PRO A 224 -0.74 1.44 25.17
C PRO A 224 0.27 0.30 25.28
N GLN A 225 -0.18 -0.93 25.57
CA GLN A 225 0.68 -2.11 25.63
C GLN A 225 1.32 -2.41 24.26
N LEU A 226 0.59 -2.17 23.16
CA LEU A 226 1.14 -2.31 21.82
C LEU A 226 2.17 -1.23 21.52
N GLN A 227 1.91 0.02 21.89
CA GLN A 227 2.88 1.10 21.71
C GLN A 227 4.22 0.79 22.41
N ARG A 228 4.17 0.24 23.63
CA ARG A 228 5.39 -0.18 24.37
C ARG A 228 6.19 -1.26 23.63
N GLN A 229 5.50 -2.20 22.97
CA GLN A 229 6.16 -3.25 22.18
C GLN A 229 6.62 -2.76 20.80
N TYR A 230 5.94 -1.76 20.25
CA TYR A 230 6.14 -1.25 18.90
C TYR A 230 6.33 0.28 18.96
N PRO A 231 7.54 0.77 19.27
CA PRO A 231 7.77 2.18 19.60
C PRO A 231 7.53 3.15 18.42
N ARG A 232 7.43 2.65 17.20
CA ARG A 232 7.08 3.47 16.02
C ARG A 232 5.59 3.60 15.81
N ALA A 233 4.78 2.90 16.59
CA ALA A 233 3.35 3.05 16.55
C ALA A 233 2.93 4.26 17.39
N HIS A 234 1.94 5.00 16.91
CA HIS A 234 1.31 6.11 17.60
C HIS A 234 0.09 5.61 18.35
N TYR A 235 0.08 5.79 19.66
CA TYR A 235 -1.10 5.49 20.47
C TYR A 235 -2.12 6.62 20.32
N VAL A 236 -3.35 6.26 19.98
CA VAL A 236 -4.45 7.21 19.72
C VAL A 236 -5.67 7.01 20.62
N GLY A 237 -5.61 6.07 21.56
CA GLY A 237 -6.76 5.73 22.40
C GLY A 237 -7.83 4.93 21.65
N CYS A 238 -9.03 4.89 22.24
CA CYS A 238 -10.20 4.23 21.65
C CYS A 238 -10.82 5.17 20.60
N LEU A 239 -10.80 4.76 19.34
CA LEU A 239 -11.40 5.50 18.22
C LEU A 239 -12.86 5.07 17.96
N MET A 240 -13.44 4.30 18.89
CA MET A 240 -14.82 3.81 18.87
C MET A 240 -15.61 4.40 20.03
#